data_AF-A0A2N1RAG6-F1
#
_entry.id   AF-A0A2N1RAG6-F1
#
_cell.length_a   1.000
_cell.length_b   1.000
_cell.length_c   1.000
_cell.angle_alpha   90.00
_cell.angle_beta   90.00
_cell.angle_gamma   90.00
#
_symmetry.space_group_name_H-M   'P 1'
#
loop_
_entity.id
_entity.type
_entity.pdbx_description
1 polymer ?
#
loop_
_entity_poly.entity_id
_entity_poly.type
_entity_poly.pdbx_seq_one_letter_code
_entity_poly.pdbx_strand_id
1 'polypeptide(L)'
;MDSRVRQDNPVELLESPKLPQKIPRVASYDDVDAFLIVIDENDPTGLGYRDRTMFELIYSCGLRVSEACSLEVRDYLADQRLLRVVGKGDKERIVPIGEIACS
;
A
#
# COMPACT_ATOMS: atom_id res chain seq x y z
N MET A 1 -31.59 17.75 -37.26
CA MET A 1 -30.95 18.65 -38.24
C MET A 1 -30.00 19.52 -37.46
N ASP A 2 -28.84 18.99 -37.13
CA ASP A 2 -27.61 18.93 -37.94
C ASP A 2 -26.66 19.99 -37.38
N SER A 3 -25.86 19.59 -36.40
CA SER A 3 -24.79 20.43 -35.86
C SER A 3 -23.44 19.84 -36.22
N ARG A 4 -23.21 19.58 -37.52
CA ARG A 4 -21.89 19.47 -38.15
C ARG A 4 -21.47 20.82 -38.75
N VAL A 5 -21.60 21.91 -37.99
CA VAL A 5 -21.27 23.27 -38.47
C VAL A 5 -19.75 23.47 -38.62
N ARG A 6 -18.93 22.63 -37.97
CA ARG A 6 -17.47 22.58 -38.12
C ARG A 6 -16.95 21.15 -38.02
N GLN A 7 -15.91 20.84 -38.78
CA GLN A 7 -15.20 19.54 -38.75
C GLN A 7 -14.10 19.51 -37.68
N ASP A 8 -13.66 20.68 -37.24
CA ASP A 8 -12.62 20.90 -36.24
C ASP A 8 -13.20 21.04 -34.83
N ASN A 9 -12.44 20.59 -33.82
CA ASN A 9 -12.79 20.74 -32.42
C ASN A 9 -12.12 22.02 -31.86
N PRO A 10 -12.87 23.12 -31.63
CA PRO A 10 -12.30 24.40 -31.21
C PRO A 10 -11.69 24.39 -29.81
N VAL A 11 -11.92 23.32 -29.02
CA VAL A 11 -11.33 23.14 -27.69
C VAL A 11 -10.20 22.10 -27.66
N GLU A 12 -9.77 21.58 -28.81
CA GLU A 12 -8.70 20.57 -28.90
C GLU A 12 -7.34 21.11 -28.43
N LEU A 13 -7.11 22.41 -28.57
CA LEU A 13 -5.91 23.11 -28.10
C LEU A 13 -6.08 23.73 -26.71
N LEU A 14 -7.25 23.57 -26.07
CA LEU A 14 -7.48 24.06 -24.72
C LEU A 14 -7.00 23.02 -23.70
N GLU A 15 -5.93 23.34 -23.00
CA GLU A 15 -5.53 22.58 -21.81
C GLU A 15 -6.61 22.73 -20.74
N SER A 16 -7.03 21.59 -20.17
CA SER A 16 -7.98 21.58 -19.06
C SER A 16 -7.35 22.28 -17.84
N PRO A 17 -8.14 23.07 -17.08
CA PRO A 17 -7.64 23.70 -15.88
C PRO A 17 -7.13 22.63 -14.90
N LYS A 18 -5.97 22.88 -14.28
CA LYS A 18 -5.40 21.99 -13.27
C LYS A 18 -6.38 21.87 -12.11
N LEU A 19 -7.04 20.72 -11.99
CA LEU A 19 -7.87 20.41 -10.84
C LEU A 19 -7.02 20.45 -9.57
N PRO A 20 -7.48 21.07 -8.48
CA PRO A 20 -6.78 21.01 -7.21
C PRO A 20 -6.70 19.55 -6.75
N GLN A 21 -5.49 19.03 -6.62
CA GLN A 21 -5.28 17.70 -6.04
C GLN A 21 -5.58 17.76 -4.55
N LYS A 22 -6.54 16.96 -4.09
CA LYS A 22 -6.71 16.71 -2.66
C LYS A 22 -5.52 15.91 -2.17
N ILE A 23 -4.71 16.52 -1.31
CA ILE A 23 -3.64 15.80 -0.62
C ILE A 23 -4.31 14.80 0.34
N PRO A 24 -3.97 13.50 0.28
CA PRO A 24 -4.48 12.52 1.22
C PRO A 24 -4.13 12.95 2.65
N ARG A 25 -5.07 12.81 3.58
CA ARG A 25 -4.76 12.96 5.00
C ARG A 25 -3.92 11.78 5.45
N VAL A 26 -2.89 12.05 6.25
CA VAL A 26 -2.08 11.02 6.90
C VAL A 26 -2.94 10.40 8.00
N ALA A 27 -2.97 9.07 8.07
CA ALA A 27 -3.64 8.35 9.16
C ALA A 27 -2.91 8.62 10.48
N SER A 28 -3.66 8.89 11.54
CA SER A 28 -3.10 8.95 12.89
C SER A 28 -2.80 7.55 13.41
N TYR A 29 -2.04 7.45 14.51
CA TYR A 29 -1.79 6.18 15.18
C TYR A 29 -3.11 5.49 15.56
N ASP A 30 -4.06 6.24 16.14
CA ASP A 30 -5.35 5.72 16.57
C ASP A 30 -6.19 5.21 15.40
N ASP A 31 -6.11 5.86 14.22
CA ASP A 31 -6.81 5.40 13.01
C ASP A 31 -6.29 4.05 12.53
N VAL A 32 -4.97 3.84 12.61
CA VAL A 32 -4.33 2.58 12.21
C VAL A 32 -4.67 1.46 13.21
N ASP A 33 -4.60 1.75 14.51
CA ASP A 33 -4.94 0.77 15.55
C ASP A 33 -6.42 0.35 15.45
N ALA A 34 -7.32 1.32 15.30
CA ALA A 34 -8.74 1.05 15.08
C ALA A 34 -9.00 0.24 13.80
N PHE A 35 -8.22 0.47 12.75
CA PHE A 35 -8.31 -0.31 11.51
C PHE A 35 -7.86 -1.76 11.71
N LEU A 36 -6.73 -1.98 12.37
CA LEU A 36 -6.16 -3.32 12.58
C LEU A 36 -7.04 -4.18 13.50
N ILE A 37 -7.64 -3.58 14.54
CA ILE A 37 -8.52 -4.28 15.50
C ILE A 37 -9.77 -4.89 14.84
N VAL A 38 -10.25 -4.32 13.73
CA VAL A 38 -11.46 -4.79 13.04
C VAL A 38 -11.20 -6.08 12.23
N ILE A 39 -9.94 -6.45 12.00
CA ILE A 39 -9.57 -7.65 11.22
C ILE A 39 -9.75 -8.90 12.10
N ASP A 40 -10.58 -9.84 11.65
CA ASP A 40 -10.83 -11.10 12.36
C ASP A 40 -9.67 -12.10 12.19
N GLU A 41 -8.77 -12.14 13.16
CA GLU A 41 -7.63 -13.07 13.16
C GLU A 41 -8.03 -14.53 13.38
N ASN A 42 -9.23 -14.81 13.89
CA ASN A 42 -9.70 -16.17 14.20
C ASN A 42 -10.48 -16.81 13.05
N ASP A 43 -10.50 -16.17 11.88
CA ASP A 43 -11.11 -16.73 10.68
C ASP A 43 -10.53 -18.13 10.38
N PRO A 44 -11.37 -19.18 10.26
CA PRO A 44 -10.93 -20.55 9.97
C PRO A 44 -10.05 -20.70 8.73
N THR A 45 -10.12 -19.75 7.79
CA THR A 45 -9.29 -19.76 6.58
C THR A 45 -7.86 -19.28 6.80
N GLY A 46 -7.59 -18.60 7.93
CA GLY A 46 -6.31 -17.94 8.22
C GLY A 46 -6.06 -16.65 7.44
N LEU A 47 -7.02 -16.20 6.61
CA LEU A 47 -6.87 -14.99 5.80
C LEU A 47 -6.80 -13.73 6.67
N GLY A 48 -7.58 -13.64 7.75
CA GLY A 48 -7.55 -12.48 8.63
C GLY A 48 -6.22 -12.27 9.34
N TYR A 49 -5.60 -13.34 9.86
CA TYR A 49 -4.26 -13.25 10.44
C TYR A 49 -3.21 -12.79 9.41
N ARG A 50 -3.30 -13.33 8.18
CA ARG A 50 -2.44 -12.93 7.06
C ARG A 50 -2.62 -11.45 6.72
N ASP A 51 -3.85 -11.00 6.59
CA ASP A 51 -4.17 -9.63 6.17
C ASP A 51 -3.75 -8.62 7.24
N ARG A 52 -3.99 -8.93 8.52
CA ARG A 52 -3.49 -8.13 9.64
C ARG A 52 -1.96 -8.01 9.59
N THR A 53 -1.26 -9.13 9.44
CA THR A 53 0.21 -9.17 9.35
C THR A 53 0.71 -8.32 8.18
N MET A 54 0.08 -8.42 7.01
CA MET A 54 0.46 -7.60 5.85
C MET A 54 0.29 -6.10 6.10
N PHE A 55 -0.82 -5.67 6.69
CA PHE A 55 -1.04 -4.26 7.02
C PHE A 55 -0.07 -3.76 8.08
N GLU A 56 0.21 -4.58 9.11
CA GLU A 56 1.18 -4.26 10.14
C GLU A 56 2.59 -4.12 9.56
N LEU A 57 3.01 -4.97 8.62
CA LEU A 57 4.30 -4.85 7.94
C LEU A 57 4.37 -3.59 7.06
N ILE A 58 3.28 -3.25 6.36
CA ILE A 58 3.18 -2.00 5.58
C ILE A 58 3.34 -0.79 6.50
N TYR A 59 2.68 -0.81 7.66
CA TYR A 59 2.71 0.27 8.64
C TYR A 59 4.07 0.39 9.36
N SER A 60 4.55 -0.71 9.94
CA SER A 60 5.76 -0.76 10.78
C SER A 60 7.06 -0.70 9.97
N CYS A 61 7.11 -1.39 8.82
CA CYS A 61 8.32 -1.50 8.00
C CYS A 61 8.31 -0.57 6.77
N GLY A 62 7.21 0.17 6.56
CA GLY A 62 7.07 1.10 5.43
C GLY A 62 7.10 0.39 4.07
N LEU A 63 6.58 -0.84 4.00
CA LEU A 63 6.52 -1.59 2.74
C LEU A 63 5.52 -0.97 1.78
N ARG A 64 5.84 -1.01 0.49
CA ARG A 64 4.84 -0.76 -0.54
C ARG A 64 3.90 -1.97 -0.64
N VAL A 65 2.66 -1.75 -1.07
CA VAL A 65 1.70 -2.84 -1.29
C VAL A 65 2.28 -3.94 -2.19
N SER A 66 2.94 -3.56 -3.28
CA SER A 66 3.60 -4.54 -4.17
C SER A 66 4.72 -5.33 -3.49
N GLU A 67 5.46 -4.70 -2.57
CA GLU A 67 6.53 -5.36 -1.83
C GLU A 67 5.96 -6.36 -0.82
N ALA A 68 4.89 -5.97 -0.10
CA ALA A 68 4.20 -6.86 0.84
C ALA A 68 3.56 -8.07 0.13
N CYS A 69 2.98 -7.87 -1.06
CA CYS A 69 2.37 -8.95 -1.83
C CYS A 69 3.38 -9.93 -2.47
N SER A 70 4.62 -9.49 -2.69
CA SER A 70 5.68 -10.32 -3.29
C SER A 70 6.60 -10.97 -2.26
N LEU A 71 6.35 -10.75 -0.98
CA LEU A 71 7.20 -11.21 0.10
C LEU A 71 7.11 -12.74 0.27
N GLU A 72 8.26 -13.40 0.40
CA GLU A 72 8.31 -14.84 0.64
C GLU A 72 8.85 -15.14 2.05
N VAL A 73 8.55 -16.34 2.57
CA VAL A 73 9.01 -16.76 3.91
C VAL A 73 10.54 -16.72 4.04
N ARG A 74 11.28 -16.95 2.96
CA ARG A 74 12.75 -16.87 2.91
C ARG A 74 13.32 -15.46 3.10
N ASP A 75 12.47 -14.44 2.95
CA ASP A 75 12.86 -13.05 3.12
C ASP A 75 12.84 -12.64 4.59
N TYR A 76 12.17 -13.43 5.44
CA TYR A 76 12.18 -13.26 6.89
C TYR A 76 13.40 -13.93 7.53
N LEU A 77 14.28 -13.11 8.11
CA LEU A 77 15.46 -13.52 8.84
C LEU A 77 15.13 -13.59 10.33
N ALA A 78 14.49 -14.69 10.74
CA ALA A 78 13.97 -14.90 12.09
C ALA A 78 15.01 -14.69 13.21
N ASP A 79 16.24 -15.17 13.02
CA ASP A 79 17.32 -15.07 14.01
C ASP A 79 17.70 -13.62 14.34
N GLN A 80 17.49 -12.71 13.39
CA GLN A 80 17.89 -11.31 13.50
C GLN A 80 16.69 -10.36 13.56
N ARG A 81 15.45 -10.88 13.43
CA ARG A 81 14.21 -10.09 13.30
C ARG A 81 14.29 -9.05 12.19
N LEU A 82 14.87 -9.45 11.06
CA LEU A 82 15.07 -8.61 9.90
C LEU A 82 14.22 -9.12 8.73
N LEU A 83 13.77 -8.19 7.90
CA LEU A 83 13.06 -8.48 6.67
C LEU A 83 13.89 -8.00 5.49
N ARG A 84 14.14 -8.90 4.54
CA ARG A 84 14.71 -8.55 3.24
C ARG A 84 13.58 -8.10 2.32
N VAL A 85 13.75 -6.95 1.66
CA VAL A 85 12.73 -6.41 0.76
C VAL A 85 13.37 -6.03 -0.57
N VAL A 86 12.82 -6.54 -1.66
CA VAL A 86 13.26 -6.22 -3.02
C VAL A 86 12.34 -5.14 -3.60
N GLY A 87 12.89 -3.94 -3.80
CA GLY A 87 12.18 -2.78 -4.33
C GLY A 87 12.36 -2.58 -5.83
N LYS A 88 11.86 -1.42 -6.32
CA LYS A 88 11.97 -1.04 -7.73
C LYS A 88 13.42 -0.97 -8.20
N GLY A 89 13.70 -1.60 -9.33
CA GLY A 89 15.05 -1.66 -9.92
C GLY A 89 15.94 -2.70 -9.28
N ASP A 90 15.34 -3.76 -8.71
CA ASP A 90 16.04 -4.89 -8.08
C ASP A 90 16.95 -4.46 -6.92
N LYS A 91 16.54 -3.40 -6.22
CA LYS A 91 17.27 -2.87 -5.09
C LYS A 91 16.79 -3.54 -3.82
N GLU A 92 17.70 -4.24 -3.17
CA GLU A 92 17.44 -4.85 -1.87
C GLU A 92 17.66 -3.85 -0.73
N ARG A 93 16.80 -3.96 0.30
CA ARG A 93 17.01 -3.33 1.60
C ARG A 93 16.69 -4.31 2.71
N ILE A 94 17.30 -4.10 3.87
CA ILE A 94 17.01 -4.84 5.08
C ILE A 94 16.31 -3.89 6.04
N VAL A 95 15.14 -4.27 6.54
CA VAL A 95 14.36 -3.49 7.50
C VAL A 95 14.15 -4.29 8.79
N PRO A 96 14.33 -3.67 9.98
CA PRO A 96 13.97 -4.30 11.24
C PRO A 96 12.46 -4.43 11.34
N ILE A 97 11.99 -5.56 11.85
CA ILE A 97 10.56 -5.80 12.10
C ILE A 97 10.24 -5.32 13.52
N GLY A 98 9.16 -4.54 13.67
CA GLY A 98 8.67 -4.14 14.99
C GLY A 98 8.15 -5.33 15.79
N GLU A 99 8.18 -5.25 17.13
CA GLU A 99 7.80 -6.38 18.00
C GLU A 99 6.37 -6.88 17.75
N ILE A 100 5.45 -5.97 17.39
CA ILE A 100 4.04 -6.24 17.10
C ILE A 100 3.87 -6.98 15.76
N ALA A 101 4.77 -6.77 14.81
CA ALA A 101 4.74 -7.48 13.52
C ALA A 101 5.32 -8.90 13.60
N CYS A 102 5.95 -9.27 14.72
CA CYS A 102 6.50 -10.60 14.98
C CYS A 102 5.61 -11.48 15.88
N SER A 103 4.55 -10.92 16.46
CA SER A 103 3.62 -11.62 17.36
C SER A 103 2.50 -12.31 16.60
#